data_AF-A0A4W5MG55-F1
#
_entry.id   AF-A0A4W5MG55-F1
#
_cell.length_a   1.000
_cell.length_b   1.000
_cell.length_c   1.000
_cell.angle_alpha   90.00
_cell.angle_beta   90.00
_cell.angle_gamma   90.00
#
_symmetry.space_group_name_H-M   'P 1'
#
loop_
_entity.id
_entity.type
_entity.pdbx_description
1 polymer ?
#
loop_
_entity_poly.entity_id
_entity_poly.type
_entity_poly.pdbx_seq_one_letter_code
_entity_poly.pdbx_strand_id
1 'polypeptide(L)'
;MSSFVETKGMDTLKSAPIEFVEYNKKQLSRIYPKGTRVDSSNYMPQLFWNVGCQMVALNFQTLDLPMQLNMGVFEYNGHSGYLLKPEFMRRTDKHFDPFTENIVDGIVANTVKIRVISGQFLTDKKVGVYVEVDMFGLPADTKRKYRTRTSNGNSLDPVWDDETFVFNKVVLPTLASLRIAVFEENGKFLGHRICPVSTIRPGYHYISLKNEMNQPLMLPSLLVYTEAQDYVPNEHQEYAEALTNPMKHYSLLVQRDRQLASLMEDNSEVRTLTQTLTHTHTHTHTHAHL
;
A
#
# COMPACT_ATOMS: atom_id res chain seq x y z
N MET A 1 -3.30 22.10 22.24
CA MET A 1 -3.99 21.76 20.98
C MET A 1 -4.22 23.04 20.21
N SER A 2 -4.22 22.99 18.88
CA SER A 2 -4.43 24.17 18.04
C SER A 2 -5.34 23.83 16.86
N SER A 3 -6.18 24.79 16.45
CA SER A 3 -7.03 24.68 15.27
C SER A 3 -6.48 25.56 14.15
N PHE A 4 -6.36 25.01 12.95
CA PHE A 4 -5.84 25.67 11.77
C PHE A 4 -6.88 25.64 10.65
N VAL A 5 -7.09 26.78 10.01
CA VAL A 5 -7.75 26.82 8.71
C VAL A 5 -6.86 26.13 7.67
N GLU A 6 -7.44 25.47 6.66
CA GLU A 6 -6.68 24.69 5.67
C GLU A 6 -5.51 25.47 5.04
N THR A 7 -5.66 26.78 4.81
CA THR A 7 -4.59 27.61 4.23
C THR A 7 -3.39 27.71 5.16
N LYS A 8 -3.62 28.00 6.46
CA LYS A 8 -2.56 28.06 7.46
C LYS A 8 -1.93 26.69 7.71
N GLY A 9 -2.74 25.63 7.69
CA GLY A 9 -2.26 24.25 7.74
C GLY A 9 -1.33 23.95 6.57
N MET A 10 -1.72 24.32 5.34
CA MET A 10 -0.90 24.14 4.14
C MET A 10 0.39 24.95 4.18
N ASP A 11 0.36 26.19 4.67
CA ASP A 11 1.58 27.01 4.82
C ASP A 11 2.56 26.35 5.80
N THR A 12 2.05 25.80 6.91
CA THR A 12 2.86 25.08 7.91
C THR A 12 3.42 23.78 7.32
N LEU A 13 2.59 23.00 6.61
CA LEU A 13 3.02 21.79 5.89
C LEU A 13 4.15 22.07 4.91
N LYS A 14 4.11 23.20 4.20
CA LYS A 14 5.15 23.55 3.21
C LYS A 14 6.42 24.10 3.83
N SER A 15 6.32 24.84 4.93
CA SER A 15 7.45 25.55 5.53
C SER A 15 8.19 24.73 6.60
N ALA A 16 7.47 23.89 7.35
CA ALA A 16 7.99 23.15 8.50
C ALA A 16 7.30 21.78 8.66
N PRO A 17 7.38 20.88 7.66
CA PRO A 17 6.66 19.60 7.69
C PRO A 17 7.11 18.66 8.81
N ILE A 18 8.41 18.58 9.07
CA ILE A 18 8.99 17.67 10.07
C ILE A 18 8.58 18.15 11.47
N GLU A 19 8.68 19.45 11.72
CA GLU A 19 8.26 20.08 12.97
C GLU A 19 6.76 19.88 13.21
N PHE A 20 5.96 19.87 12.14
CA PHE A 20 4.52 19.61 12.25
C PHE A 20 4.24 18.16 12.66
N VAL A 21 4.98 17.19 12.12
CA VAL A 21 4.93 15.78 12.56
C VAL A 21 5.32 15.68 14.05
N GLU A 22 6.43 16.31 14.46
CA GLU A 22 6.89 16.29 15.85
C GLU A 22 5.88 16.93 16.83
N TYR A 23 5.27 18.05 16.43
CA TYR A 23 4.18 18.68 17.18
C TYR A 23 3.04 17.69 17.42
N ASN A 24 2.64 16.96 16.37
CA ASN A 24 1.52 16.03 16.40
C ASN A 24 1.80 14.71 17.14
N LYS A 25 3.03 14.47 17.61
CA LYS A 25 3.33 13.36 18.54
C LYS A 25 2.89 13.66 19.97
N LYS A 26 2.94 14.95 20.37
CA LYS A 26 2.68 15.39 21.75
C LYS A 26 1.38 16.17 21.89
N GLN A 27 0.92 16.82 20.82
CA GLN A 27 -0.27 17.68 20.85
C GLN A 27 -1.26 17.31 19.75
N LEU A 28 -2.50 17.73 19.95
CA LEU A 28 -3.57 17.59 18.97
C LEU A 28 -3.65 18.82 18.06
N SER A 29 -3.77 18.59 16.75
CA SER A 29 -4.14 19.60 15.75
C SER A 29 -5.50 19.29 15.13
N ARG A 30 -6.29 20.36 14.94
CA ARG A 30 -7.52 20.34 14.17
C ARG A 30 -7.34 21.14 12.88
N ILE A 31 -7.70 20.57 11.76
CA ILE A 31 -7.76 21.26 10.46
C ILE A 31 -9.22 21.43 10.05
N TYR A 32 -9.59 22.58 9.49
CA TYR A 32 -10.93 22.81 8.96
C TYR A 32 -10.93 23.56 7.63
N PRO A 33 -11.96 23.39 6.78
CA PRO A 33 -12.00 24.00 5.45
C PRO A 33 -11.98 25.53 5.53
N LYS A 34 -11.39 26.19 4.53
CA LYS A 34 -11.43 27.66 4.43
C LYS A 34 -12.83 28.16 4.10
N GLY A 35 -13.17 29.37 4.57
CA GLY A 35 -14.48 29.98 4.35
C GLY A 35 -14.83 30.27 2.88
N THR A 36 -13.86 30.27 1.95
CA THR A 36 -14.13 30.45 0.52
C THR A 36 -14.78 29.23 -0.14
N ARG A 37 -14.85 28.07 0.55
CA ARG A 37 -15.58 26.88 0.12
C ARG A 37 -17.07 27.00 0.47
N VAL A 38 -17.71 28.02 -0.10
CA VAL A 38 -19.13 28.33 0.16
C VAL A 38 -20.09 27.23 -0.32
N ASP A 39 -19.63 26.41 -1.27
CA ASP A 39 -20.31 25.22 -1.80
C ASP A 39 -20.17 23.98 -0.91
N SER A 40 -19.53 24.11 0.26
CA SER A 40 -19.21 23.00 1.17
C SER A 40 -18.27 21.94 0.58
N SER A 41 -17.52 22.24 -0.48
CA SER A 41 -16.50 21.33 -1.01
C SER A 41 -15.44 20.96 0.05
N ASN A 42 -14.83 19.78 -0.08
CA ASN A 42 -13.78 19.33 0.83
C ASN A 42 -12.37 19.53 0.27
N TYR A 43 -11.40 19.67 1.18
CA TYR A 43 -9.98 19.49 0.86
C TYR A 43 -9.59 18.02 1.05
N MET A 44 -8.47 17.60 0.45
CA MET A 44 -7.99 16.22 0.60
C MET A 44 -7.42 15.98 2.00
N PRO A 45 -8.01 15.10 2.85
CA PRO A 45 -7.56 14.92 4.22
C PRO A 45 -6.19 14.26 4.34
N GLN A 46 -5.80 13.45 3.34
CA GLN A 46 -4.51 12.78 3.29
C GLN A 46 -3.32 13.74 3.47
N LEU A 47 -3.45 14.98 2.98
CA LEU A 47 -2.42 16.03 3.13
C LEU A 47 -2.03 16.24 4.60
N PHE A 48 -3.02 16.23 5.50
CA PHE A 48 -2.82 16.51 6.92
C PHE A 48 -2.65 15.24 7.74
N TRP A 49 -3.19 14.09 7.30
CA TRP A 49 -2.84 12.80 7.87
C TRP A 49 -1.36 12.48 7.66
N ASN A 50 -0.76 12.89 6.54
CA ASN A 50 0.67 12.73 6.26
C ASN A 50 1.59 13.46 7.26
N VAL A 51 1.10 14.53 7.90
CA VAL A 51 1.81 15.22 9.00
C VAL A 51 1.27 14.87 10.38
N GLY A 52 0.40 13.86 10.47
CA GLY A 52 -0.06 13.29 11.74
C GLY A 52 -1.14 14.10 12.45
N CYS A 53 -1.80 15.04 11.76
CA CYS A 53 -2.95 15.76 12.28
C CYS A 53 -4.10 14.80 12.58
N GLN A 54 -4.71 14.94 13.75
CA GLN A 54 -5.68 13.97 14.27
C GLN A 54 -7.12 14.34 13.91
N MET A 55 -7.46 15.63 13.98
CA MET A 55 -8.83 16.11 13.74
C MET A 55 -8.90 16.86 12.40
N VAL A 56 -8.86 16.10 11.31
CA VAL A 56 -8.94 16.65 9.93
C VAL A 56 -10.42 16.77 9.53
N ALA A 57 -11.05 17.89 9.87
CA ALA A 57 -12.49 18.07 9.75
C ALA A 57 -12.91 18.33 8.29
N LEU A 58 -13.98 17.65 7.87
CA LEU A 58 -14.57 17.72 6.54
C LEU A 58 -16.07 18.03 6.64
N ASN A 59 -16.65 18.49 5.53
CA ASN A 59 -18.06 18.77 5.33
C ASN A 59 -18.80 17.48 4.94
N PHE A 60 -19.44 16.82 5.91
CA PHE A 60 -20.14 15.54 5.71
C PHE A 60 -21.33 15.60 4.76
N GLN A 61 -21.91 16.79 4.55
CA GLN A 61 -23.00 17.02 3.61
C GLN A 61 -22.58 16.87 2.14
N THR A 62 -21.28 16.89 1.84
CA THR A 62 -20.75 16.79 0.47
C THR A 62 -19.95 15.51 0.33
N LEU A 63 -20.50 14.53 -0.39
CA LEU A 63 -19.92 13.19 -0.60
C LEU A 63 -18.91 13.15 -1.76
N ASP A 64 -18.04 14.13 -1.83
CA ASP A 64 -16.95 14.20 -2.80
C ASP A 64 -15.84 13.18 -2.47
N LEU A 65 -14.85 13.08 -3.36
CA LEU A 65 -13.73 12.13 -3.21
C LEU A 65 -13.05 12.19 -1.82
N PRO A 66 -12.73 13.37 -1.24
CA PRO A 66 -12.23 13.44 0.13
C PRO A 66 -13.12 12.78 1.18
N MET A 67 -14.44 12.99 1.10
CA MET A 67 -15.39 12.39 2.04
C MET A 67 -15.52 10.88 1.84
N GLN A 68 -15.54 10.42 0.58
CA GLN A 68 -15.50 9.00 0.25
C GLN A 68 -14.26 8.33 0.88
N LEU A 69 -13.07 8.94 0.70
CA LEU A 69 -11.83 8.48 1.30
C LEU A 69 -11.95 8.37 2.84
N ASN A 70 -12.47 9.42 3.48
CA ASN A 70 -12.68 9.47 4.92
C ASN A 70 -13.62 8.36 5.42
N MET A 71 -14.79 8.20 4.82
CA MET A 71 -15.74 7.15 5.22
C MET A 71 -15.19 5.74 4.98
N GLY A 72 -14.40 5.55 3.91
CA GLY A 72 -13.76 4.28 3.61
C GLY A 72 -12.66 3.90 4.58
N VAL A 73 -11.77 4.82 4.97
CA VAL A 73 -10.70 4.51 5.92
C VAL A 73 -11.21 4.31 7.35
N PHE A 74 -12.21 5.09 7.79
CA PHE A 74 -12.76 4.98 9.15
C PHE A 74 -13.79 3.84 9.33
N GLU A 75 -14.08 3.07 8.28
CA GLU A 75 -14.73 1.76 8.40
C GLU A 75 -13.84 0.76 9.18
N TYR A 76 -12.54 0.86 8.98
CA TYR A 76 -11.57 -0.02 9.62
C TYR A 76 -11.45 0.26 11.11
N ASN A 77 -10.88 -0.69 11.85
CA ASN A 77 -10.86 -0.67 13.32
C ASN A 77 -12.28 -0.62 13.94
N GLY A 78 -13.18 -1.43 13.40
CA GLY A 78 -14.51 -1.68 13.95
C GLY A 78 -15.41 -0.44 13.98
N HIS A 79 -15.32 0.45 12.98
CA HIS A 79 -16.10 1.70 12.92
C HIS A 79 -15.98 2.63 14.14
N SER A 80 -14.89 2.52 14.90
CA SER A 80 -14.71 3.31 16.13
C SER A 80 -14.51 4.81 15.89
N GLY A 81 -14.16 5.20 14.65
CA GLY A 81 -13.73 6.57 14.33
C GLY A 81 -12.30 6.90 14.75
N TYR A 82 -11.54 5.91 15.23
CA TYR A 82 -10.13 6.06 15.62
C TYR A 82 -9.24 5.07 14.87
N LEU A 83 -8.15 5.58 14.29
CA LEU A 83 -7.11 4.78 13.65
C LEU A 83 -5.76 5.12 14.28
N LEU A 84 -5.00 4.09 14.65
CA LEU A 84 -3.67 4.31 15.23
C LEU A 84 -2.69 4.77 14.14
N LYS A 85 -2.02 5.90 14.37
CA LYS A 85 -0.98 6.40 13.45
C LYS A 85 0.18 5.39 13.31
N PRO A 86 0.89 5.37 12.16
CA PRO A 86 2.13 4.60 12.00
C PRO A 86 3.15 4.90 13.11
N GLU A 87 4.00 3.92 13.42
CA GLU A 87 4.94 3.99 14.55
C GLU A 87 5.86 5.22 14.50
N PHE A 88 6.42 5.51 13.33
CA PHE A 88 7.34 6.63 13.08
C PHE A 88 6.69 8.00 13.30
N MET A 89 5.36 8.08 13.20
CA MET A 89 4.59 9.30 13.46
C MET A 89 4.15 9.45 14.92
N ARG A 90 4.60 8.54 15.80
CA ARG A 90 4.29 8.54 17.24
C ARG A 90 5.53 8.54 18.12
N ARG A 91 6.59 7.85 17.70
CA ARG A 91 7.85 7.72 18.44
C ARG A 91 8.65 9.03 18.48
N THR A 92 9.04 9.48 19.67
CA THR A 92 9.79 10.73 19.87
C THR A 92 11.28 10.63 19.52
N ASP A 93 11.80 9.41 19.38
CA ASP A 93 13.19 9.13 19.04
C ASP A 93 13.42 8.92 17.54
N LYS A 94 12.35 8.95 16.73
CA LYS A 94 12.40 8.82 15.27
C LYS A 94 11.98 10.12 14.62
N HIS A 95 12.74 10.62 13.66
CA HIS A 95 12.36 11.77 12.83
C HIS A 95 11.80 11.25 11.51
N PHE A 96 10.78 11.91 10.98
CA PHE A 96 10.10 11.50 9.76
C PHE A 96 9.81 12.71 8.88
N ASP A 97 10.36 12.69 7.66
CA ASP A 97 10.02 13.65 6.62
C ASP A 97 8.87 13.10 5.76
N PRO A 98 7.67 13.73 5.78
CA PRO A 98 6.53 13.28 4.98
C PRO A 98 6.72 13.47 3.47
N PHE A 99 7.77 14.16 3.01
CA PHE A 99 8.10 14.34 1.60
C PHE A 99 9.22 13.42 1.11
N THR A 100 9.70 12.49 1.94
CA THR A 100 10.73 11.54 1.52
C THR A 100 10.29 10.70 0.32
N GLU A 101 11.15 10.60 -0.68
CA GLU A 101 10.98 9.72 -1.84
C GLU A 101 11.71 8.38 -1.65
N ASN A 102 12.62 8.31 -0.67
CA ASN A 102 13.44 7.15 -0.39
C ASN A 102 12.81 6.28 0.68
N ILE A 103 13.15 4.99 0.66
CA ILE A 103 12.80 4.07 1.74
C ILE A 103 13.38 4.60 3.05
N VAL A 104 12.56 4.62 4.10
CA VAL A 104 12.95 5.11 5.42
C VAL A 104 13.43 3.93 6.25
N ASP A 105 14.57 4.08 6.91
CA ASP A 105 15.11 3.01 7.76
C ASP A 105 14.11 2.58 8.85
N GLY A 106 13.90 1.26 8.96
CA GLY A 106 12.90 0.65 9.82
C GLY A 106 11.48 0.58 9.24
N ILE A 107 11.20 1.17 8.07
CA ILE A 107 9.91 1.02 7.37
C ILE A 107 10.07 0.00 6.24
N VAL A 108 9.28 -1.07 6.31
CA VAL A 108 9.17 -2.03 5.21
C VAL A 108 8.26 -1.42 4.16
N ALA A 109 8.85 -0.97 3.05
CA ALA A 109 8.13 -0.52 1.88
C ALA A 109 7.50 -1.73 1.14
N ASN A 110 6.43 -1.50 0.37
CA ASN A 110 5.75 -2.55 -0.38
C ASN A 110 5.70 -2.24 -1.89
N THR A 111 5.64 -3.30 -2.68
CA THR A 111 5.18 -3.28 -4.07
C THR A 111 3.76 -3.82 -4.12
N VAL A 112 2.84 -3.03 -4.69
CA VAL A 112 1.43 -3.43 -4.83
C VAL A 112 1.08 -3.52 -6.31
N LYS A 113 0.50 -4.64 -6.74
CA LYS A 113 -0.08 -4.81 -8.07
C LYS A 113 -1.56 -5.12 -7.95
N ILE A 114 -2.34 -4.56 -8.85
CA ILE A 114 -3.76 -4.89 -8.98
C ILE A 114 -4.11 -5.03 -10.45
N ARG A 115 -4.60 -6.20 -10.81
CA ARG A 115 -5.15 -6.50 -12.13
C ARG A 115 -6.66 -6.55 -12.02
N VAL A 116 -7.33 -5.65 -12.73
CA VAL A 116 -8.79 -5.64 -12.83
C VAL A 116 -9.16 -6.64 -13.92
N ILE A 117 -9.93 -7.68 -13.59
CA ILE A 117 -10.20 -8.79 -14.51
C ILE A 117 -11.61 -8.64 -15.10
N SER A 118 -12.62 -8.51 -14.26
CA SER A 118 -14.01 -8.39 -14.71
C SER A 118 -14.89 -7.68 -13.69
N GLY A 119 -16.09 -7.32 -14.10
CA GLY A 119 -17.14 -6.80 -13.23
C GLY A 119 -18.42 -7.61 -13.38
N GLN A 120 -19.30 -7.52 -12.40
CA GLN A 120 -20.60 -8.20 -12.39
C GLN A 120 -21.68 -7.23 -11.91
N PHE A 121 -22.80 -7.21 -12.63
CA PHE A 121 -24.02 -6.47 -12.31
C PHE A 121 -23.78 -4.99 -11.96
N LEU A 122 -22.95 -4.29 -12.74
CA LEU A 122 -22.50 -2.94 -12.38
C LEU A 122 -23.59 -1.87 -12.57
N THR A 123 -24.43 -2.03 -13.59
CA THR A 123 -25.62 -1.19 -13.82
C THR A 123 -26.62 -1.92 -14.70
N ASP A 124 -27.91 -1.62 -14.52
CA ASP A 124 -29.00 -2.21 -15.29
C ASP A 124 -29.08 -1.66 -16.74
N LYS A 125 -28.36 -0.57 -17.01
CA LYS A 125 -28.32 0.07 -18.34
C LYS A 125 -27.24 -0.56 -19.20
N LYS A 126 -27.51 -0.76 -20.49
CA LYS A 126 -26.46 -1.10 -21.48
C LYS A 126 -25.62 0.13 -21.79
N VAL A 127 -24.48 0.25 -21.10
CA VAL A 127 -23.54 1.38 -21.23
C VAL A 127 -22.12 0.86 -21.02
N GLY A 128 -21.15 1.54 -21.63
CA GLY A 128 -19.74 1.28 -21.33
C GLY A 128 -19.41 1.67 -19.90
N VAL A 129 -18.54 0.89 -19.26
CA VAL A 129 -18.04 1.13 -17.90
C VAL A 129 -16.54 0.98 -17.85
N TYR A 130 -15.90 1.72 -16.95
CA TYR A 130 -14.47 1.62 -16.68
C TYR A 130 -14.20 1.69 -15.18
N VAL A 131 -13.04 1.18 -14.78
CA VAL A 131 -12.58 1.14 -13.40
C VAL A 131 -11.38 2.08 -13.27
N GLU A 132 -11.42 2.98 -12.31
CA GLU A 132 -10.28 3.78 -11.87
C GLU A 132 -9.64 3.15 -10.63
N VAL A 133 -8.31 3.16 -10.60
CA VAL A 133 -7.51 2.68 -9.47
C VAL A 133 -6.56 3.78 -9.03
N ASP A 134 -6.78 4.31 -7.84
CA ASP A 134 -5.97 5.37 -7.25
C ASP A 134 -5.31 4.88 -5.97
N MET A 135 -4.13 5.41 -5.64
CA MET A 135 -3.49 5.25 -4.34
C MET A 135 -3.34 6.62 -3.66
N PHE A 136 -3.72 6.69 -2.39
CA PHE A 136 -3.59 7.86 -1.53
C PHE A 136 -2.68 7.52 -0.36
N GLY A 137 -1.68 8.35 -0.09
CA GLY A 137 -0.72 8.14 0.99
C GLY A 137 0.21 9.34 1.11
N LEU A 138 1.50 9.10 1.34
CA LEU A 138 2.51 10.14 1.19
C LEU A 138 2.50 10.74 -0.23
N PRO A 139 3.07 11.94 -0.45
CA PRO A 139 3.21 12.51 -1.78
C PRO A 139 3.91 11.57 -2.77
N ALA A 140 4.97 10.86 -2.33
CA ALA A 140 5.69 9.88 -3.15
C ALA A 140 4.86 8.63 -3.51
N ASP A 141 3.91 8.26 -2.64
CA ASP A 141 3.06 7.07 -2.81
C ASP A 141 1.76 7.37 -3.55
N THR A 142 1.33 8.64 -3.55
CA THR A 142 0.07 9.06 -4.14
C THR A 142 0.17 9.02 -5.65
N LYS A 143 -0.51 8.05 -6.27
CA LYS A 143 -0.62 7.93 -7.72
C LYS A 143 -2.08 7.84 -8.10
N ARG A 144 -2.49 8.65 -9.07
CA ARG A 144 -3.89 8.81 -9.47
C ARG A 144 -4.06 8.67 -10.97
N LYS A 145 -5.29 8.44 -11.40
CA LYS A 145 -5.74 8.39 -12.80
C LYS A 145 -5.28 7.14 -13.57
N TYR A 146 -4.99 6.05 -12.87
CA TYR A 146 -4.98 4.76 -13.57
C TYR A 146 -6.43 4.38 -13.84
N ARG A 147 -6.72 4.06 -15.10
CA ARG A 147 -8.05 3.66 -15.51
C ARG A 147 -7.99 2.53 -16.51
N THR A 148 -8.98 1.68 -16.49
CA THR A 148 -9.17 0.66 -17.49
C THR A 148 -9.65 1.25 -18.81
N ARG A 149 -9.60 0.47 -19.89
CA ARG A 149 -10.42 0.78 -21.07
C ARG A 149 -11.90 0.73 -20.72
N THR A 150 -12.70 1.55 -21.40
CA THR A 150 -14.15 1.48 -21.32
C THR A 150 -14.64 0.19 -21.96
N SER A 151 -15.54 -0.53 -21.30
CA SER A 151 -16.19 -1.71 -21.88
C SER A 151 -17.07 -1.30 -23.07
N ASN A 152 -17.19 -2.19 -24.06
CA ASN A 152 -17.93 -1.89 -25.29
C ASN A 152 -19.45 -2.05 -25.08
N GLY A 153 -20.07 -1.16 -24.30
CA GLY A 153 -21.50 -1.18 -24.00
C GLY A 153 -21.95 -2.32 -23.06
N ASN A 154 -21.01 -3.10 -22.53
CA ASN A 154 -21.28 -4.18 -21.57
C ASN A 154 -21.06 -3.70 -20.12
N SER A 155 -22.14 -3.67 -19.35
CA SER A 155 -22.17 -3.30 -17.93
C SER A 155 -22.60 -4.45 -17.01
N LEU A 156 -23.03 -5.57 -17.57
CA LEU A 156 -23.54 -6.71 -16.81
C LEU A 156 -22.39 -7.63 -16.38
N ASP A 157 -21.49 -7.95 -17.30
CA ASP A 157 -20.36 -8.85 -17.08
C ASP A 157 -19.10 -8.45 -17.89
N PRO A 158 -18.66 -7.17 -17.86
CA PRO A 158 -17.49 -6.74 -18.62
C PRO A 158 -16.23 -7.47 -18.17
N VAL A 159 -15.35 -7.77 -19.13
CA VAL A 159 -14.01 -8.34 -18.91
C VAL A 159 -12.96 -7.35 -19.44
N TRP A 160 -11.97 -7.05 -18.61
CA TRP A 160 -10.81 -6.21 -18.94
C TRP A 160 -9.56 -7.08 -18.95
N ASP A 161 -9.25 -7.66 -20.11
CA ASP A 161 -8.06 -8.49 -20.23
C ASP A 161 -6.77 -7.66 -20.14
N ASP A 162 -5.89 -8.13 -19.25
CA ASP A 162 -4.49 -7.72 -19.07
C ASP A 162 -4.24 -6.28 -18.57
N GLU A 163 -5.19 -5.69 -17.86
CA GLU A 163 -5.02 -4.36 -17.28
C GLU A 163 -4.52 -4.43 -15.84
N THR A 164 -3.19 -4.50 -15.73
CA THR A 164 -2.47 -4.52 -14.45
C THR A 164 -1.90 -3.15 -14.12
N PHE A 165 -2.28 -2.63 -12.95
CA PHE A 165 -1.73 -1.40 -12.39
C PHE A 165 -0.67 -1.74 -11.35
N VAL A 166 0.51 -1.16 -11.52
CA VAL A 166 1.69 -1.48 -10.70
C VAL A 166 2.15 -0.26 -9.91
N PHE A 167 2.11 -0.39 -8.59
CA PHE A 167 2.66 0.56 -7.62
C PHE A 167 4.00 0.00 -7.14
N ASN A 168 5.05 0.22 -7.94
CA ASN A 168 6.38 -0.38 -7.73
C ASN A 168 6.97 -0.14 -6.33
N LYS A 169 6.82 1.08 -5.81
CA LYS A 169 7.40 1.51 -4.54
C LYS A 169 6.34 2.29 -3.77
N VAL A 170 5.86 1.72 -2.68
CA VAL A 170 5.02 2.35 -1.67
C VAL A 170 5.88 2.50 -0.42
N VAL A 171 6.36 3.72 -0.17
CA VAL A 171 7.31 4.08 0.90
C VAL A 171 6.70 3.87 2.27
N LEU A 172 5.44 4.27 2.48
CA LEU A 172 4.75 4.08 3.76
C LEU A 172 3.40 3.35 3.60
N PRO A 173 3.43 2.01 3.45
CA PRO A 173 2.24 1.19 3.19
C PRO A 173 1.17 1.29 4.29
N THR A 174 1.58 1.48 5.55
CA THR A 174 0.66 1.61 6.70
C THR A 174 -0.19 2.88 6.67
N LEU A 175 0.21 3.89 5.88
CA LEU A 175 -0.53 5.14 5.69
C LEU A 175 -1.24 5.20 4.32
N ALA A 176 -0.89 4.28 3.41
CA ALA A 176 -1.41 4.25 2.06
C ALA A 176 -2.75 3.50 1.98
N SER A 177 -3.66 4.00 1.15
CA SER A 177 -4.95 3.40 0.85
C SER A 177 -5.16 3.32 -0.66
N LEU A 178 -5.56 2.15 -1.14
CA LEU A 178 -5.97 1.90 -2.51
C LEU A 178 -7.47 2.19 -2.65
N ARG A 179 -7.86 2.94 -3.68
CA ARG A 179 -9.25 3.21 -4.06
C ARG A 179 -9.51 2.61 -5.43
N ILE A 180 -10.53 1.77 -5.51
CA ILE A 180 -11.02 1.17 -6.75
C ILE A 180 -12.42 1.71 -6.96
N ALA A 181 -12.67 2.41 -8.07
CA ALA A 181 -13.95 3.06 -8.35
C ALA A 181 -14.42 2.76 -9.76
N VAL A 182 -15.72 2.56 -9.93
CA VAL A 182 -16.33 2.21 -11.21
C VAL A 182 -17.19 3.36 -11.68
N PHE A 183 -17.08 3.66 -12.97
CA PHE A 183 -17.80 4.74 -13.64
C PHE A 183 -18.44 4.25 -14.93
N GLU A 184 -19.55 4.87 -15.32
CA GLU A 184 -20.07 4.81 -16.68
C GLU A 184 -19.18 5.63 -17.63
N GLU A 185 -19.24 5.34 -18.93
CA GLU A 185 -18.48 6.04 -19.99
C GLU A 185 -18.67 7.57 -19.98
N ASN A 186 -19.85 8.05 -19.55
CA ASN A 186 -20.16 9.48 -19.40
C ASN A 186 -19.54 10.11 -18.13
N GLY A 187 -18.80 9.36 -17.32
CA GLY A 187 -18.19 9.80 -16.06
C GLY A 187 -19.10 9.70 -14.83
N LYS A 188 -20.30 9.15 -14.96
CA LYS A 188 -21.21 8.93 -13.83
C LYS A 188 -20.64 7.85 -12.90
N PHE A 189 -20.57 8.17 -11.62
CA PHE A 189 -20.14 7.25 -10.58
C PHE A 189 -21.15 6.10 -10.38
N LEU A 190 -20.65 4.88 -10.24
CA LEU A 190 -21.45 3.68 -9.94
C LEU A 190 -21.17 3.12 -8.55
N GLY A 191 -19.91 3.08 -8.14
CA GLY A 191 -19.52 2.55 -6.84
C GLY A 191 -18.02 2.52 -6.65
N HIS A 192 -17.58 2.32 -5.41
CA HIS A 192 -16.16 2.25 -5.09
C HIS A 192 -15.85 1.31 -3.92
N ARG A 193 -14.57 1.04 -3.70
CA ARG A 193 -14.02 0.42 -2.50
C ARG A 193 -12.72 1.12 -2.12
N ILE A 194 -12.52 1.33 -0.83
CA ILE A 194 -11.25 1.80 -0.25
C ILE A 194 -10.66 0.69 0.61
N CYS A 195 -9.41 0.34 0.32
CA CYS A 195 -8.65 -0.73 0.94
C CYS A 195 -7.30 -0.19 1.44
N PRO A 196 -7.02 -0.17 2.75
CA PRO A 196 -5.69 0.11 3.29
C PRO A 196 -4.69 -0.87 2.70
N VAL A 197 -3.55 -0.37 2.21
CA VAL A 197 -2.54 -1.19 1.54
C VAL A 197 -2.03 -2.31 2.45
N SER A 198 -1.87 -2.02 3.74
CA SER A 198 -1.46 -2.99 4.77
C SER A 198 -2.41 -4.18 4.97
N THR A 199 -3.63 -4.11 4.42
CA THR A 199 -4.68 -5.15 4.59
C THR A 199 -5.00 -5.91 3.30
N ILE A 200 -4.38 -5.54 2.18
CA ILE A 200 -4.61 -6.21 0.89
C ILE A 200 -4.06 -7.63 0.95
N ARG A 201 -4.91 -8.61 0.60
CA ARG A 201 -4.54 -10.02 0.55
C ARG A 201 -4.19 -10.39 -0.89
N PRO A 202 -3.06 -11.05 -1.16
CA PRO A 202 -2.70 -11.46 -2.52
C PRO A 202 -3.64 -12.55 -3.06
N GLY A 203 -3.70 -12.68 -4.38
CA GLY A 203 -4.50 -13.68 -5.09
C GLY A 203 -5.75 -13.11 -5.76
N TYR A 204 -6.67 -14.00 -6.15
CA TYR A 204 -7.95 -13.62 -6.77
C TYR A 204 -9.02 -13.38 -5.72
N HIS A 205 -9.76 -12.28 -5.82
CA HIS A 205 -10.88 -11.99 -4.92
C HIS A 205 -11.91 -11.09 -5.58
N TYR A 206 -13.14 -11.22 -5.08
CA TYR A 206 -14.20 -10.28 -5.37
C TYR A 206 -14.13 -9.06 -4.46
N ILE A 207 -14.34 -7.90 -5.04
CA ILE A 207 -14.51 -6.62 -4.36
C ILE A 207 -15.94 -6.16 -4.59
N SER A 208 -16.78 -6.32 -3.55
CA SER A 208 -18.12 -5.75 -3.54
C SER A 208 -18.04 -4.23 -3.44
N LEU A 209 -18.70 -3.55 -4.38
CA LEU A 209 -18.68 -2.09 -4.46
C LEU A 209 -19.60 -1.46 -3.42
N LYS A 210 -19.34 -0.20 -3.14
CA LYS A 210 -20.08 0.61 -2.19
C LYS A 210 -20.47 1.95 -2.79
N ASN A 211 -21.58 2.51 -2.31
CA ASN A 211 -22.01 3.86 -2.69
C ASN A 211 -21.09 4.93 -2.08
N GLU A 212 -21.39 6.20 -2.33
CA GLU A 212 -20.63 7.37 -1.87
C GLU A 212 -20.59 7.48 -0.33
N MET A 213 -21.58 6.92 0.37
CA MET A 213 -21.64 6.86 1.84
C MET A 213 -20.93 5.63 2.43
N ASN A 214 -20.17 4.90 1.61
CA ASN A 214 -19.48 3.65 1.99
C ASN A 214 -20.45 2.54 2.46
N GLN A 215 -21.70 2.55 2.00
CA GLN A 215 -22.67 1.47 2.22
C GLN A 215 -22.57 0.42 1.09
N PRO A 216 -22.71 -0.88 1.41
CA PRO A 216 -22.59 -1.96 0.42
C PRO A 216 -23.67 -1.88 -0.64
N LEU A 217 -23.26 -1.97 -1.91
CA LEU A 217 -24.14 -2.28 -3.03
C LEU A 217 -24.32 -3.79 -3.08
N MET A 218 -25.53 -4.27 -3.40
CA MET A 218 -25.83 -5.71 -3.34
C MET A 218 -25.16 -6.52 -4.44
N LEU A 219 -25.36 -6.13 -5.70
CA LEU A 219 -24.89 -6.89 -6.87
C LEU A 219 -23.54 -6.39 -7.42
N PRO A 220 -23.32 -5.07 -7.60
CA PRO A 220 -22.11 -4.55 -8.24
C PRO A 220 -20.82 -5.03 -7.56
N SER A 221 -20.04 -5.84 -8.27
CA SER A 221 -18.80 -6.42 -7.78
C SER A 221 -17.74 -6.46 -8.87
N LEU A 222 -16.47 -6.44 -8.48
CA LEU A 222 -15.33 -6.62 -9.38
C LEU A 222 -14.56 -7.88 -9.00
N LEU A 223 -14.16 -8.67 -10.00
CA LEU A 223 -13.12 -9.68 -9.84
C LEU A 223 -11.76 -9.05 -10.10
N VAL A 224 -10.88 -9.12 -9.11
CA VAL A 224 -9.52 -8.60 -9.22
C VAL A 224 -8.51 -9.66 -8.80
N TYR A 225 -7.28 -9.49 -9.28
CA TYR A 225 -6.12 -10.20 -8.76
C TYR A 225 -5.17 -9.16 -8.17
N THR A 226 -4.73 -9.36 -6.93
CA THR A 226 -3.75 -8.47 -6.30
C THR A 226 -2.49 -9.21 -5.88
N GLU A 227 -1.37 -8.49 -5.89
CA GLU A 227 -0.11 -8.91 -5.29
C GLU A 227 0.35 -7.80 -4.37
N ALA A 228 0.69 -8.15 -3.13
CA ALA A 228 1.31 -7.26 -2.17
C ALA A 228 2.55 -7.98 -1.64
N GLN A 229 3.72 -7.42 -1.90
CA GLN A 229 5.00 -7.99 -1.50
C GLN A 229 5.90 -6.91 -0.94
N ASP A 230 6.91 -7.31 -0.17
CA ASP A 230 7.91 -6.37 0.32
C ASP A 230 8.74 -5.83 -0.84
N TYR A 231 9.03 -4.53 -0.81
CA TYR A 231 9.82 -3.88 -1.84
C TYR A 231 11.29 -4.21 -1.63
N VAL A 232 11.91 -4.82 -2.64
CA VAL A 232 13.34 -5.07 -2.70
C VAL A 232 13.92 -4.17 -3.80
N PRO A 233 14.89 -3.28 -3.51
CA PRO A 233 15.60 -2.55 -4.54
C PRO A 233 16.27 -3.50 -5.54
N ASN A 234 16.25 -3.15 -6.83
CA ASN A 234 16.81 -4.00 -7.89
C ASN A 234 18.27 -4.41 -7.63
N GLU A 235 19.07 -3.51 -7.04
CA GLU A 235 20.48 -3.73 -6.69
C GLU A 235 20.67 -4.80 -5.61
N HIS A 236 19.64 -5.07 -4.81
CA HIS A 236 19.69 -5.99 -3.66
C HIS A 236 18.93 -7.30 -3.88
N GLN A 237 18.46 -7.56 -5.10
CA GLN A 237 17.65 -8.74 -5.41
C GLN A 237 18.40 -10.05 -5.11
N GLU A 238 19.68 -10.16 -5.49
CA GLU A 238 20.50 -11.35 -5.24
C GLU A 238 20.69 -11.62 -3.73
N TYR A 239 20.92 -10.56 -2.94
CA TYR A 239 21.04 -10.66 -1.49
C TYR A 239 19.72 -11.10 -0.86
N ALA A 240 18.58 -10.55 -1.31
CA ALA A 240 17.26 -10.94 -0.81
C ALA A 240 16.94 -12.40 -1.13
N GLU A 241 17.27 -12.89 -2.33
CA GLU A 241 17.09 -14.29 -2.71
C GLU A 241 17.99 -15.22 -1.89
N ALA A 242 19.24 -14.83 -1.63
CA ALA A 242 20.15 -15.57 -0.77
C ALA A 242 19.65 -15.65 0.68
N LEU A 243 19.06 -14.59 1.22
CA LEU A 243 18.46 -14.58 2.56
C LEU A 243 17.17 -15.40 2.63
N THR A 244 16.36 -15.39 1.56
CA THR A 244 15.10 -16.15 1.50
C THR A 244 15.36 -17.65 1.36
N ASN A 245 16.42 -18.05 0.64
CA ASN A 245 16.78 -19.46 0.46
C ASN A 245 18.30 -19.71 0.62
N PRO A 246 18.82 -19.65 1.86
CA PRO A 246 20.25 -19.70 2.13
C PRO A 246 20.87 -21.06 1.79
N MET A 247 20.13 -22.15 1.99
CA MET A 247 20.62 -23.50 1.67
C MET A 247 20.86 -23.67 0.17
N LYS A 248 19.94 -23.21 -0.68
CA LYS A 248 20.10 -23.26 -2.14
C LYS A 248 21.29 -22.41 -2.59
N HIS A 249 21.41 -21.20 -2.05
CA HIS A 249 22.51 -20.29 -2.37
C HIS A 249 23.88 -20.89 -1.99
N TYR A 250 24.01 -21.40 -0.77
CA TYR A 250 25.24 -22.05 -0.31
C TYR A 250 25.56 -23.32 -1.11
N SER A 251 24.56 -24.15 -1.40
CA SER A 251 24.74 -25.36 -2.22
C SER A 251 25.30 -25.03 -3.61
N LEU A 252 24.82 -23.96 -4.25
CA LEU A 252 25.32 -23.52 -5.56
C LEU A 252 26.76 -22.99 -5.49
N LEU A 253 27.12 -22.26 -4.44
CA LEU A 253 28.49 -21.80 -4.21
C LEU A 253 29.45 -22.99 -4.04
N VAL A 254 29.11 -23.93 -3.16
CA VAL A 254 29.92 -25.15 -2.94
C VAL A 254 30.03 -25.97 -4.22
N GLN A 255 28.97 -26.05 -5.02
CA GLN A 255 29.02 -26.74 -6.31
C GLN A 255 29.98 -26.06 -7.29
N ARG A 256 29.96 -24.73 -7.38
CA ARG A 256 30.89 -23.94 -8.21
C ARG A 256 32.33 -24.13 -7.76
N ASP A 257 32.59 -24.04 -6.46
CA ASP A 257 33.93 -24.23 -5.90
C ASP A 257 34.47 -25.64 -6.18
N ARG A 258 33.63 -26.68 -6.05
CA ARG A 258 34.00 -28.06 -6.40
C ARG A 258 34.33 -28.22 -7.89
N GLN A 259 33.58 -27.57 -8.77
CA GLN A 259 33.83 -27.61 -10.20
C GLN A 259 35.12 -26.86 -10.56
N LEU A 260 35.37 -25.69 -9.97
CA LEU A 260 36.59 -24.91 -10.18
C LEU A 260 37.83 -25.62 -9.65
N ALA A 261 37.74 -26.30 -8.51
CA ALA A 261 38.84 -27.09 -7.95
C ALA A 261 39.30 -28.23 -8.89
N SER A 262 38.44 -28.70 -9.80
CA SER A 262 38.83 -29.71 -10.79
C SER A 262 39.62 -29.13 -11.98
N LEU A 263 39.53 -27.81 -12.20
CA LEU A 263 40.22 -27.10 -13.28
C LEU A 263 41.49 -26.38 -12.80
N MET A 264 41.52 -26.02 -11.52
CA MET A 264 42.69 -25.45 -10.86
C MET A 264 43.54 -26.60 -10.34
N GLU A 265 44.54 -27.03 -11.09
CA GLU A 265 45.54 -28.00 -10.64
C GLU A 265 46.40 -27.39 -9.52
N ASP A 266 45.87 -27.30 -8.30
CA ASP A 266 46.69 -27.12 -7.10
C ASP A 266 46.03 -27.79 -5.89
N ASN A 267 46.69 -28.86 -5.45
CA ASN A 267 46.16 -29.90 -4.56
C ASN A 267 46.31 -29.56 -3.06
N SER A 268 46.30 -28.28 -2.67
CA SER A 268 46.72 -27.87 -1.32
C SER A 268 45.74 -27.05 -0.46
N GLU A 269 44.63 -26.50 -0.97
CA GLU A 269 43.78 -25.60 -0.15
C GLU A 269 42.30 -26.01 0.02
N VAL A 270 41.87 -27.18 -0.47
CA VAL A 270 40.46 -27.63 -0.38
C VAL A 270 40.06 -28.16 1.02
N ARG A 271 40.96 -28.20 2.00
CA ARG A 271 40.71 -28.88 3.29
C ARG A 271 39.88 -28.11 4.34
N THR A 272 39.58 -26.82 4.15
CA THR A 272 39.09 -25.99 5.28
C THR A 272 37.56 -25.82 5.35
N LEU A 273 36.81 -26.05 4.26
CA LEU A 273 35.35 -25.82 4.26
C LEU A 273 34.50 -27.11 4.30
N THR A 274 35.10 -28.29 4.12
CA THR A 274 34.35 -29.56 4.14
C THR A 274 34.09 -30.10 5.55
N GLN A 275 34.82 -29.65 6.57
CA GLN A 275 34.70 -30.17 7.95
C GLN A 275 33.47 -29.68 8.71
N THR A 276 32.83 -28.59 8.31
CA THR A 276 31.63 -28.06 8.99
C THR A 276 30.35 -28.81 8.67
N LEU A 277 30.27 -29.53 7.55
CA LEU A 277 29.10 -30.34 7.18
C LEU A 277 29.11 -31.74 7.80
N THR A 278 30.27 -32.28 8.16
CA THR A 278 30.33 -33.59 8.84
C THR A 278 30.01 -33.50 10.32
N HIS A 279 30.23 -32.34 10.96
CA HIS A 279 30.00 -32.21 12.41
C HIS A 279 28.53 -31.93 12.80
N THR A 280 27.72 -31.36 11.90
CA THR A 280 26.30 -31.10 12.18
C THR A 280 25.40 -32.31 11.97
N HIS A 281 25.82 -33.29 11.15
CA HIS A 281 25.05 -34.52 10.94
C HIS A 281 25.30 -35.63 11.98
N THR A 282 26.33 -35.52 12.82
CA THR A 282 26.65 -36.57 13.81
C THR A 282 26.00 -36.37 15.19
N HIS A 283 25.31 -35.25 15.46
CA HIS A 283 24.80 -34.96 16.80
C HIS A 283 23.29 -35.15 17.03
N THR A 284 22.51 -35.64 16.05
CA THR A 284 21.06 -35.83 16.21
C THR A 284 20.60 -37.28 16.44
N HIS A 285 21.52 -38.25 16.60
CA HIS A 285 21.15 -39.63 16.91
C HIS A 285 21.93 -40.22 18.09
N THR A 286 21.64 -39.75 19.30
CA THR A 286 21.77 -40.54 20.54
C THR A 286 21.12 -39.77 21.69
N HIS A 287 19.84 -40.07 21.97
CA HIS A 287 19.28 -40.17 23.33
C HIS A 287 17.82 -40.63 23.22
N ALA A 288 17.64 -41.94 23.08
CA ALA A 288 16.42 -42.64 23.44
C ALA A 288 16.85 -44.01 23.96
N HIS A 289 17.00 -44.12 25.29
CA HIS A 289 16.87 -45.33 26.13
C HIS A 289 17.49 -45.06 27.51
N LEU A 290 16.63 -44.63 28.44
CA LEU A 290 16.44 -45.13 29.81
C LEU A 290 15.45 -44.19 30.52
#